data_AF-A0A371BRU7-F1
#
_entry.id   AF-A0A371BRU7-F1
#
_cell.length_a   1.000
_cell.length_b   1.000
_cell.length_c   1.000
_cell.angle_alpha   90.00
_cell.angle_beta   90.00
_cell.angle_gamma   90.00
#
_symmetry.space_group_name_H-M   'P 1'
#
loop_
_entity.id
_entity.type
_entity.pdbx_description
1 polymer ?
#
loop_
_entity_poly.entity_id
_entity_poly.type
_entity_poly.pdbx_seq_one_letter_code
_entity_poly.pdbx_strand_id
1 'polypeptide(L)' 'MDDDDDILAVAKAAAGRPPLSIEPDGPPAELQLAIATAVMHGKPVGQVAAVAHMTALEVVDAAEAVTYHASPTSA' A
#
# COMPACT_ATOMS: atom_id res chain seq x y z
N MET A 1 14.67 -9.88 -2.97
CA MET A 1 13.50 -9.32 -3.67
C MET A 1 14.04 -8.18 -4.48
N ASP A 2 13.94 -8.28 -5.79
CA ASP A 2 14.43 -7.24 -6.67
C ASP A 2 13.58 -5.99 -6.49
N ASP A 3 14.21 -4.84 -6.63
CA ASP A 3 13.59 -3.54 -6.44
C ASP A 3 12.33 -3.32 -7.29
N ASP A 4 12.23 -4.03 -8.41
CA ASP A 4 11.12 -4.02 -9.36
C ASP A 4 9.93 -4.90 -8.92
N ASP A 5 10.17 -5.98 -8.17
CA ASP A 5 9.10 -6.88 -7.70
C ASP A 5 8.16 -6.18 -6.73
N ASP A 6 8.68 -5.31 -5.85
CA ASP A 6 7.86 -4.55 -4.91
C ASP A 6 6.90 -3.59 -5.62
N ILE A 7 7.39 -2.90 -6.66
CA ILE A 7 6.57 -1.98 -7.45
C ILE A 7 5.55 -2.75 -8.29
N LEU A 8 5.95 -3.91 -8.84
CA LEU A 8 5.04 -4.78 -9.58
C LEU A 8 3.92 -5.32 -8.69
N ALA A 9 4.22 -5.67 -7.43
CA ALA A 9 3.23 -6.10 -6.46
C ALA A 9 2.20 -4.99 -6.15
N VAL A 10 2.67 -3.76 -5.92
CA VAL A 10 1.79 -2.59 -5.74
C VAL A 10 0.93 -2.36 -6.98
N ALA A 11 1.51 -2.42 -8.18
CA ALA A 11 0.79 -2.25 -9.44
C ALA A 11 -0.30 -3.30 -9.62
N LYS A 12 0.00 -4.56 -9.31
CA LYS A 12 -0.95 -5.67 -9.42
C LYS A 12 -2.09 -5.54 -8.43
N ALA A 13 -1.79 -5.18 -7.18
CA ALA A 13 -2.80 -4.94 -6.15
C ALA A 13 -3.70 -3.74 -6.50
N ALA A 14 -3.12 -2.68 -7.06
CA ALA A 14 -3.87 -1.52 -7.54
C ALA A 14 -4.74 -1.84 -8.76
N ALA A 15 -4.23 -2.63 -9.71
CA ALA A 15 -4.97 -3.05 -10.91
C ALA A 15 -6.13 -4.01 -10.59
N GLY A 16 -6.04 -4.76 -9.49
CA GLY A 16 -7.13 -5.59 -8.98
C GLY A 16 -8.33 -4.78 -8.46
N ARG A 17 -8.20 -3.45 -8.32
CA ARG A 17 -9.25 -2.57 -7.79
C ARG A 17 -10.20 -2.15 -8.92
N PRO A 18 -11.50 -2.50 -8.86
CA PRO A 18 -12.49 -1.99 -9.81
C PRO A 18 -12.62 -0.47 -9.68
N PRO A 19 -12.77 0.27 -10.79
CA PRO A 19 -12.90 1.75 -10.78
C PRO A 19 -14.20 2.26 -10.14
N LEU A 20 -15.08 1.35 -9.65
CA LEU A 20 -16.39 1.67 -9.10
C LEU A 20 -16.65 1.03 -7.72
N SER A 21 -15.63 0.46 -7.05
CA SER A 21 -15.81 -0.01 -5.67
C SER A 21 -15.91 1.20 -4.73
N ILE A 22 -17.14 1.70 -4.60
CA ILE A 22 -17.62 2.46 -3.45
C ILE A 22 -17.67 1.46 -2.29
N GLU A 23 -16.52 1.12 -1.73
CA GLU A 23 -16.46 0.46 -0.43
C GLU A 23 -15.98 1.45 0.64
N PRO A 24 -16.58 1.41 1.83
CA PRO A 24 -16.27 2.31 2.91
C PRO A 24 -14.86 2.00 3.47
N ASP A 25 -14.12 3.02 3.87
CA ASP A 25 -12.94 2.91 4.76
C ASP A 25 -11.54 2.56 4.19
N GLY A 26 -11.28 2.73 2.89
CA GLY A 26 -9.89 2.88 2.38
C GLY A 26 -9.38 1.77 1.43
N PRO A 27 -8.06 1.74 1.14
CA PRO A 27 -7.48 0.77 0.20
C PRO A 27 -7.58 -0.67 0.73
N PRO A 28 -7.73 -1.67 -0.15
CA PRO A 28 -7.80 -3.07 0.27
C PRO A 28 -6.52 -3.49 1.01
N ALA A 29 -6.66 -4.38 2.00
CA ALA A 29 -5.56 -4.83 2.84
C ALA A 29 -4.35 -5.39 2.04
N GLU A 30 -4.61 -6.02 0.88
CA GLU A 30 -3.55 -6.49 -0.03
C GLU A 30 -2.73 -5.33 -0.62
N LEU A 31 -3.39 -4.24 -1.00
CA LEU A 31 -2.73 -3.03 -1.48
C LEU A 31 -1.98 -2.32 -0.35
N GLN A 32 -2.57 -2.22 0.84
CA GLN A 32 -1.89 -1.66 2.02
C GLN A 32 -0.63 -2.44 2.37
N LEU A 33 -0.68 -3.77 2.35
CA LEU A 33 0.46 -4.63 2.62
C LEU A 33 1.56 -4.49 1.56
N ALA A 34 1.20 -4.44 0.28
CA ALA A 34 2.14 -4.20 -0.81
C ALA A 34 2.82 -2.83 -0.68
N ILE A 35 2.04 -1.79 -0.35
CA ILE A 35 2.55 -0.44 -0.09
C ILE A 35 3.51 -0.43 1.10
N ALA A 36 3.11 -1.02 2.23
CA ALA A 36 3.93 -1.10 3.44
C ALA A 36 5.26 -1.83 3.17
N THR A 37 5.21 -2.94 2.43
CA THR A 37 6.39 -3.73 2.04
C THR A 37 7.32 -2.90 1.16
N ALA A 38 6.79 -2.25 0.13
CA ALA A 38 7.54 -1.36 -0.75
C ALA A 38 8.22 -0.23 0.05
N VAL A 39 7.49 0.47 0.91
CA VAL A 39 8.05 1.55 1.74
C VAL A 39 9.13 1.01 2.68
N MET A 40 8.91 -0.15 3.30
CA MET A 40 9.88 -0.79 4.21
C MET A 40 11.17 -1.23 3.51
N HIS A 41 11.07 -1.66 2.26
CA HIS A 41 12.24 -1.96 1.40
C HIS A 41 12.93 -0.69 0.87
N GLY A 42 12.47 0.51 1.26
CA GLY A 42 13.09 1.79 0.89
C GLY A 42 12.64 2.35 -0.46
N LYS A 43 11.50 1.87 -1.00
CA LYS A 43 10.94 2.43 -2.23
C LYS A 43 10.54 3.89 -2.02
N PRO A 44 10.80 4.78 -3.00
CA PRO A 44 10.37 6.16 -2.91
C PRO A 44 8.84 6.24 -2.91
N VAL A 45 8.28 6.88 -1.88
CA VAL A 45 6.82 7.08 -1.70
C VAL A 45 6.17 7.66 -2.95
N GLY A 46 6.84 8.58 -3.65
CA GLY A 46 6.32 9.16 -4.88
C GLY A 46 6.13 8.16 -6.03
N GLN A 47 7.00 7.14 -6.14
CA GLN A 47 6.88 6.09 -7.14
C GLN A 47 5.76 5.11 -6.78
N VAL A 48 5.67 4.73 -5.49
CA VAL A 48 4.59 3.88 -4.97
C VAL A 48 3.24 4.55 -5.16
N ALA A 49 3.14 5.85 -4.88
CA ALA A 49 1.93 6.66 -5.07
C ALA A 49 1.47 6.70 -6.54
N ALA A 50 2.41 6.93 -7.47
CA ALA A 50 2.11 6.95 -8.90
C ALA A 50 1.56 5.61 -9.39
N VAL A 51 2.14 4.50 -8.93
CA VAL A 51 1.73 3.13 -9.33
C VAL A 51 0.42 2.71 -8.66
N ALA A 52 0.21 3.09 -7.40
CA ALA A 52 -1.01 2.80 -6.67
C ALA A 52 -2.19 3.68 -7.07
N HIS A 53 -1.97 4.70 -7.91
CA HIS A 53 -2.94 5.77 -8.20
C HIS A 53 -3.44 6.47 -6.92
N MET A 54 -2.53 6.68 -5.97
CA MET A 54 -2.80 7.31 -4.68
C MET A 54 -1.95 8.57 -4.52
N THR A 55 -2.32 9.42 -3.57
CA THR A 55 -1.46 10.53 -3.14
C THR A 55 -0.36 10.02 -2.20
N ALA A 56 0.73 10.78 -2.09
CA ALA A 56 1.80 10.45 -1.15
C ALA A 56 1.32 10.35 0.31
N LEU A 57 0.31 11.14 0.68
CA LEU A 57 -0.29 11.10 2.01
C LEU A 57 -1.03 9.78 2.25
N GLU A 58 -1.84 9.34 1.28
CA GLU A 58 -2.57 8.07 1.38
C GLU A 58 -1.63 6.85 1.37
N VAL A 59 -0.48 6.93 0.70
CA VAL A 59 0.56 5.88 0.75
C VAL A 59 1.17 5.76 2.15
N VAL A 60 1.45 6.90 2.80
CA VAL A 60 1.97 6.91 4.18
C VAL A 60 0.91 6.35 5.13
N ASP A 61 -0.33 6.82 5.02
CA ASP A 61 -1.46 6.32 5.81
C ASP A 61 -1.65 4.80 5.65
N ALA A 62 -1.59 4.29 4.42
CA ALA A 62 -1.69 2.85 4.13
C ALA A 62 -0.52 2.04 4.75
N ALA A 63 0.70 2.57 4.72
CA ALA A 63 1.85 1.92 5.34
C ALA A 63 1.78 1.93 6.87
N GLU A 64 1.30 3.03 7.46
CA GLU A 64 1.10 3.18 8.90
C GLU A 64 -0.04 2.28 9.41
N ALA A 65 -1.14 2.15 8.65
CA ALA A 65 -2.25 1.28 8.99
C ALA A 65 -1.80 -0.18 9.21
N VAL A 66 -0.92 -0.70 8.35
CA VAL A 66 -0.35 -2.05 8.50
C VAL A 66 0.55 -2.16 9.72
N THR A 67 1.38 -1.14 9.97
CA THR A 67 2.30 -1.10 11.11
C THR A 67 1.54 -1.04 12.44
N TYR A 68 0.44 -0.28 12.48
CA TYR A 68 -0.43 -0.17 13.64
C TYR A 68 -1.22 -1.45 13.89
N HIS A 69 -1.75 -2.10 12.84
CA HIS A 69 -2.41 -3.41 12.96
C HIS A 69 -1.47 -4.55 13.32
N ALA A 70 -0.19 -4.48 12.94
CA ALA A 70 0.85 -5.45 13.30
C ALA A 70 1.34 -5.29 14.75
N SER A 71 0.95 -4.21 15.41
CA SER A 71 1.16 -4.00 16.84
C SER A 71 -0.09 -4.51 17.57
N PRO A 72 -0.15 -5.77 18.04
CA PRO A 72 -1.19 -6.11 19.00
C PRO A 72 -0.98 -5.20 20.21
N THR A 73 -1.95 -4.31 20.43
CA THR A 73 -2.13 -3.66 21.72
C THR A 73 -2.01 -4.74 22.77
N SER A 74 -1.06 -4.57 23.69
CA SER A 74 -0.93 -5.39 24.88
C SER A 74 -2.31 -5.56 25.53
N ALA A 75 -2.79 -6.80 25.60
CA ALA A 75 -3.93 -7.22 26.40
C ALA A 75 -3.57 -8.56 27.06
#